data_AF-A0AAD7P7R0-F1
#
_entry.id   AF-A0AAD7P7R0-F1
#
_cell.length_a   1.000
_cell.length_b   1.000
_cell.length_c   1.000
_cell.angle_alpha   90.00
_cell.angle_beta   90.00
_cell.angle_gamma   90.00
#
_symmetry.space_group_name_H-M   'P 1'
#
loop_
_entity.id
_entity.type
_entity.pdbx_description
1 polymer ?
#
loop_
_entity_poly.entity_id
_entity_poly.type
_entity_poly.pdbx_seq_one_letter_code
_entity_poly.pdbx_strand_id
1 'polypeptide(L)'
;MRQAGTYSGLLCGGISGKTGPHSLPLARIKKIMKKSGNDVKMISGEAPIIFSKACELFIAEVTRRSWMETLKGKRRILHKEDVASAVIATDIFDFLVTLVSDTESHSTTVPQNEDTTIMETLED
;
A
#
# COMPACT_ATOMS: atom_id res chain seq x y z
N MET A 1 -2.95 -18.94 -34.59
CA MET A 1 -3.03 -19.41 -33.20
C MET A 1 -1.94 -18.73 -32.40
N ARG A 2 -2.29 -17.86 -31.43
CA ARG A 2 -1.30 -17.22 -30.57
C ARG A 2 -0.93 -18.23 -29.48
N GLN A 3 0.34 -18.61 -29.41
CA GLN A 3 0.85 -19.45 -28.34
C GLN A 3 0.62 -18.77 -26.98
N ALA A 4 0.25 -19.54 -25.97
CA ALA A 4 0.19 -19.05 -24.60
C ALA A 4 1.61 -18.70 -24.15
N GLY A 5 1.82 -17.43 -23.82
CA GLY A 5 3.08 -16.94 -23.23
C GLY A 5 3.30 -17.51 -21.82
N THR A 6 4.55 -17.40 -21.38
CA THR A 6 5.26 -17.85 -20.16
C THR A 6 4.53 -17.80 -18.80
N TYR A 7 3.26 -17.41 -18.75
CA TYR A 7 2.46 -17.27 -17.53
C TYR A 7 1.58 -18.49 -17.23
N SER A 8 1.62 -19.52 -18.09
CA SER A 8 0.85 -20.76 -17.91
C SER A 8 1.31 -21.65 -16.73
N GLY A 9 2.39 -21.28 -16.02
CA GLY A 9 3.00 -22.08 -14.96
C GLY A 9 2.60 -21.73 -13.53
N LEU A 10 1.76 -20.70 -13.29
CA LEU A 10 1.45 -20.24 -11.93
C LEU A 10 0.30 -21.00 -11.23
N LEU A 11 -0.25 -22.05 -11.84
CA LEU A 11 -1.41 -22.78 -11.31
C LEU A 11 -1.10 -24.19 -10.78
N CYS A 12 0.16 -24.64 -10.76
CA CYS A 12 0.52 -25.94 -10.19
C CYS A 12 1.54 -25.77 -9.04
N GLY A 13 1.18 -26.30 -7.87
CA GLY A 13 1.82 -26.06 -6.59
C GLY A 13 3.35 -26.26 -6.56
N GLY A 14 4.05 -25.18 -6.26
CA GLY A 14 5.44 -25.16 -5.80
C GLY A 14 5.49 -24.73 -4.34
N ILE A 15 5.57 -25.70 -3.43
CA ILE A 15 5.76 -25.51 -2.01
C ILE A 15 7.13 -24.87 -1.70
N SER A 16 7.08 -23.86 -0.83
CA SER A 16 8.07 -23.65 0.24
C SER A 16 9.47 -23.12 -0.13
N GLY A 17 9.50 -21.89 -0.66
CA GLY A 17 10.62 -20.97 -0.44
C GLY A 17 10.28 -19.95 0.65
N LYS A 18 10.41 -20.32 1.93
CA LYS A 18 10.37 -19.41 3.12
C LYS A 18 9.04 -18.75 3.55
N THR A 19 7.88 -19.23 3.14
CA THR A 19 6.61 -18.87 3.82
C THR A 19 5.89 -20.14 4.24
N GLY A 20 5.64 -20.30 5.54
CA GLY A 20 4.89 -21.43 6.10
C GLY A 20 3.42 -21.41 5.66
N PRO A 21 2.45 -21.93 6.44
CA PRO A 21 1.04 -21.99 6.06
C PRO A 21 0.35 -20.61 5.87
N HIS A 22 1.10 -19.51 5.89
CA HIS A 22 0.60 -18.14 5.81
C HIS A 22 1.07 -17.47 4.52
N SER A 23 0.13 -16.82 3.82
CA SER A 23 0.34 -16.14 2.54
C SER A 23 1.35 -14.97 2.61
N LEU A 24 1.52 -14.38 3.80
CA LEU A 24 2.40 -13.23 4.03
C LEU A 24 3.47 -13.54 5.11
N PRO A 25 4.71 -13.02 4.97
CA PRO A 25 5.82 -13.30 5.87
C PRO A 25 5.61 -12.67 7.25
N LEU A 26 5.43 -13.52 8.28
CA LEU A 26 5.17 -13.09 9.67
C LEU A 26 6.23 -12.15 10.24
N ALA A 27 7.50 -12.38 9.92
CA ALA A 27 8.61 -11.52 10.37
C ALA A 27 8.48 -10.09 9.82
N ARG A 28 7.98 -9.94 8.59
CA ARG A 28 7.77 -8.62 7.97
C ARG A 28 6.59 -7.90 8.62
N ILE A 29 5.50 -8.61 8.87
CA ILE A 29 4.32 -8.11 9.57
C ILE A 29 4.74 -7.59 10.95
N LYS A 30 5.43 -8.43 11.74
CA LYS A 30 5.95 -8.04 13.07
C LYS A 30 6.84 -6.81 13.02
N LYS A 31 7.69 -6.68 11.98
CA LYS A 31 8.56 -5.50 11.80
C LYS A 31 7.75 -4.22 11.50
N ILE A 32 6.67 -4.32 10.73
CA ILE A 32 5.78 -3.17 10.46
C ILE A 32 5.04 -2.77 11.73
N MET A 33 4.49 -3.75 12.47
CA MET A 33 3.82 -3.52 13.74
C MET A 33 4.71 -2.85 14.79
N LYS A 34 6.02 -3.14 14.82
CA LYS A 34 6.97 -2.43 15.71
C LYS A 34 7.27 -1.00 15.27
N LYS A 35 7.14 -0.70 13.99
CA LYS A 35 7.43 0.63 13.43
C LYS A 35 6.25 1.60 13.54
N SER A 36 5.04 1.11 13.81
CA SER A 36 3.83 1.92 13.82
C SER A 36 3.65 2.77 15.08
N GLY A 37 4.53 2.69 16.07
CA GLY A 37 4.45 3.54 17.26
C GLY A 37 5.72 3.55 18.10
N ASN A 38 5.92 4.63 18.85
CA ASN A 38 7.15 4.90 19.60
C ASN A 38 7.36 3.93 20.79
N ASP A 39 6.32 3.20 21.23
CA ASP A 39 6.34 2.39 22.46
C ASP A 39 6.03 0.89 22.27
N VAL A 40 6.07 0.37 21.04
CA VAL A 40 5.78 -1.06 20.80
C VAL A 40 7.00 -1.94 21.14
N LYS A 41 7.15 -2.28 22.43
CA LYS A 41 8.26 -3.13 22.93
C LYS A 41 8.08 -4.61 22.55
N MET A 42 6.93 -5.17 22.86
CA MET A 42 6.59 -6.58 22.66
C MET A 42 5.34 -6.75 21.82
N ILE A 43 5.28 -7.84 21.06
CA ILE A 43 4.14 -8.24 20.24
C ILE A 43 3.91 -9.72 20.51
N SER A 44 2.68 -10.09 20.84
CA SER A 44 2.26 -11.48 21.04
C SER A 44 2.57 -12.34 19.80
N GLY A 45 2.88 -13.61 19.99
CA GLY A 45 3.15 -14.56 18.89
C GLY A 45 1.95 -14.75 17.96
N GLU A 46 0.73 -14.60 18.48
CA GLU A 46 -0.52 -14.80 17.73
C GLU A 46 -0.88 -13.61 16.83
N ALA A 47 -0.47 -12.39 17.22
CA ALA A 47 -0.89 -11.19 16.50
C ALA A 47 -0.40 -11.17 15.03
N PRO A 48 0.87 -11.46 14.70
CA PRO A 48 1.31 -11.55 13.30
C PRO A 48 0.57 -12.61 12.48
N ILE A 49 0.10 -13.69 13.11
CA ILE A 49 -0.64 -14.77 12.44
C ILE A 49 -2.01 -14.25 12.01
N ILE A 50 -2.74 -13.61 12.92
CA ILE A 50 -4.05 -12.99 12.62
C ILE A 50 -3.90 -11.87 11.59
N PHE A 51 -2.89 -11.00 11.74
CA PHE A 51 -2.62 -9.95 10.77
C PHE A 51 -2.29 -10.49 9.38
N SER A 52 -1.62 -11.64 9.27
CA SER A 52 -1.36 -12.26 7.97
C SER A 52 -2.66 -12.54 7.22
N LYS A 53 -3.66 -13.12 7.91
CA LYS A 53 -4.96 -13.38 7.30
C LYS A 53 -5.78 -12.10 7.09
N ALA A 54 -5.75 -11.16 8.02
CA ALA A 54 -6.43 -9.88 7.89
C ALA A 54 -5.90 -9.08 6.70
N CYS A 55 -4.58 -9.05 6.50
CA CYS A 55 -3.94 -8.40 5.35
C CYS A 55 -4.32 -9.09 4.04
N GLU A 56 -4.43 -10.42 4.01
CA GLU A 56 -4.92 -11.14 2.83
C GLU A 56 -6.34 -10.71 2.45
N LEU A 57 -7.25 -10.66 3.43
CA LEU A 57 -8.63 -10.22 3.22
C LEU A 57 -8.69 -8.74 2.80
N PHE A 58 -7.87 -7.88 3.42
CA PHE A 58 -7.77 -6.47 3.08
C PHE A 58 -7.31 -6.25 1.64
N ILE A 59 -6.26 -6.95 1.18
CA ILE A 59 -5.78 -6.85 -0.20
C ILE A 59 -6.86 -7.29 -1.18
N ALA A 60 -7.52 -8.42 -0.92
CA ALA A 60 -8.60 -8.91 -1.77
C ALA A 60 -9.75 -7.89 -1.86
N GLU A 61 -10.08 -7.27 -0.74
CA GLU A 61 -11.22 -6.37 -0.63
C GLU A 61 -10.97 -4.99 -1.25
N VAL A 62 -9.76 -4.42 -1.09
CA VAL A 62 -9.35 -3.22 -1.83
C VAL A 62 -9.32 -3.51 -3.33
N THR A 63 -8.70 -4.62 -3.74
CA THR A 63 -8.60 -5.02 -5.16
C THR A 63 -9.98 -5.17 -5.79
N ARG A 64 -10.93 -5.82 -5.09
CA ARG A 64 -12.30 -5.99 -5.57
C ARG A 64 -13.00 -4.65 -5.79
N ARG A 65 -12.86 -3.70 -4.86
CA ARG A 65 -13.45 -2.36 -5.02
C ARG A 65 -12.82 -1.58 -6.17
N SER A 66 -11.49 -1.57 -6.27
CA SER A 66 -10.79 -0.91 -7.37
C SER A 66 -11.17 -1.51 -8.72
N TRP A 67 -11.35 -2.83 -8.80
CA TRP A 67 -11.82 -3.50 -10.02
C TRP A 67 -13.22 -3.05 -10.43
N MET A 68 -14.13 -2.78 -9.49
CA MET A 68 -15.45 -2.22 -9.82
C MET A 68 -15.33 -0.85 -10.49
N GLU A 69 -14.41 0.01 -10.06
CA GLU A 69 -14.14 1.29 -10.72
C GLU A 69 -13.55 1.12 -12.12
N THR A 70 -12.62 0.17 -12.30
CA THR A 70 -12.11 -0.19 -13.65
C THR A 70 -13.23 -0.60 -14.60
N LEU A 71 -14.16 -1.44 -14.12
CA LEU A 71 -15.30 -1.91 -14.92
C LEU A 71 -16.29 -0.80 -15.25
N LYS A 72 -16.54 0.15 -14.32
CA LYS A 72 -17.33 1.36 -14.60
C LYS A 72 -16.68 2.19 -15.72
N GLY A 73 -15.36 2.25 -15.74
CA GLY A 73 -14.58 2.86 -16.82
C GLY A 73 -14.53 2.06 -18.13
N LYS A 74 -15.23 0.91 -18.22
CA LYS A 74 -15.20 -0.03 -19.36
C LYS A 74 -13.80 -0.52 -19.74
N ARG A 75 -12.85 -0.44 -18.81
CA ARG A 75 -11.48 -0.92 -18.97
C ARG A 75 -11.35 -2.34 -18.46
N ARG A 76 -10.27 -3.02 -18.87
CA ARG A 76 -9.92 -4.39 -18.42
C ARG A 76 -8.55 -4.44 -17.74
N ILE A 77 -7.93 -3.29 -17.57
CA ILE A 77 -6.62 -3.10 -16.93
C ILE A 77 -6.90 -2.22 -15.71
N LEU A 78 -6.49 -2.69 -14.53
CA LEU A 78 -6.62 -1.97 -13.28
C LEU A 78 -5.53 -0.89 -13.24
N HIS A 79 -5.93 0.37 -13.05
CA HIS A 79 -5.02 1.49 -12.94
C HIS A 79 -4.97 2.06 -11.51
N LYS A 80 -3.96 2.88 -11.25
CA LYS A 80 -3.76 3.55 -9.97
C LYS A 80 -4.93 4.48 -9.62
N GLU A 81 -5.50 5.14 -10.63
CA GLU A 81 -6.64 6.06 -10.46
C GLU A 81 -7.91 5.31 -10.03
N ASP A 82 -8.06 4.04 -10.43
CA ASP A 82 -9.16 3.19 -9.98
C ASP A 82 -9.04 2.86 -8.49
N VAL A 83 -7.81 2.68 -8.00
CA VAL A 83 -7.54 2.45 -6.59
C VAL A 83 -7.83 3.71 -5.78
N ALA A 84 -7.34 4.87 -6.23
CA ALA A 84 -7.62 6.15 -5.58
C ALA A 84 -9.13 6.44 -5.50
N SER A 85 -9.85 6.23 -6.61
CA SER A 85 -11.31 6.43 -6.67
C SER A 85 -12.04 5.48 -5.73
N ALA A 86 -11.65 4.21 -5.68
CA ALA A 86 -12.26 3.22 -4.79
C ALA A 86 -12.00 3.50 -3.31
N VAL A 87 -10.82 4.03 -2.97
CA VAL A 87 -10.46 4.47 -1.62
C VAL A 87 -11.33 5.64 -1.19
N ILE A 88 -11.44 6.68 -2.02
CA ILE A 88 -12.25 7.88 -1.73
C ILE A 88 -13.74 7.53 -1.61
N ALA A 89 -14.22 6.56 -2.40
CA ALA A 89 -15.60 6.13 -2.39
C ALA A 89 -15.98 5.22 -1.21
N THR A 90 -15.01 4.79 -0.38
CA THR A 90 -15.27 3.83 0.71
C THR A 90 -14.82 4.40 2.05
N ASP A 91 -15.78 4.73 2.92
CA ASP A 91 -15.52 5.37 4.23
C ASP A 91 -14.52 4.60 5.11
N ILE A 92 -14.54 3.25 5.09
CA ILE A 92 -13.62 2.44 5.89
C ILE A 92 -12.15 2.57 5.43
N PHE A 93 -11.90 3.09 4.23
CA PHE A 93 -10.58 3.30 3.65
C PHE A 93 -10.07 4.74 3.80
N ASP A 94 -10.74 5.59 4.59
CA ASP A 94 -10.35 7.00 4.81
C ASP A 94 -8.88 7.15 5.25
N PHE A 95 -8.37 6.20 6.04
CA PHE A 95 -6.97 6.16 6.48
C PHE A 95 -5.94 6.05 5.33
N LEU A 96 -6.38 5.78 4.09
CA LEU A 96 -5.55 5.67 2.90
C LEU A 96 -5.62 6.90 1.99
N VAL A 97 -6.52 7.85 2.24
CA VAL A 97 -6.77 8.99 1.32
C VAL A 97 -5.50 9.80 1.08
N THR A 98 -4.80 10.20 2.15
CA THR A 98 -3.53 10.94 2.02
C THR A 98 -2.49 10.15 1.22
N LEU A 99 -2.40 8.83 1.46
CA LEU A 99 -1.42 7.97 0.78
C LEU A 99 -1.68 7.89 -0.73
N VAL A 100 -2.95 7.83 -1.16
CA VAL A 100 -3.27 7.76 -2.59
C VAL A 100 -3.13 9.10 -3.28
N SER A 101 -3.33 10.22 -2.58
CA SER A 101 -3.18 11.58 -3.12
C SER A 101 -1.73 12.01 -3.33
N ASP A 102 -0.81 11.67 -2.41
CA ASP A 102 0.60 12.12 -2.45
C ASP A 102 1.40 11.53 -3.62
N THR A 103 0.87 10.49 -4.25
CA THR A 103 1.54 9.78 -5.34
C THR A 103 1.55 10.55 -6.68
N GLU A 104 0.94 11.73 -6.78
CA GLU A 104 1.07 12.66 -7.92
C GLU A 104 2.22 13.68 -7.73
N SER A 105 2.81 13.79 -6.54
CA SER A 105 3.72 14.89 -6.17
C SER A 105 5.19 14.51 -5.89
N HIS A 106 5.64 13.29 -6.23
CA HIS A 106 7.08 12.96 -6.19
C HIS A 106 7.78 13.17 -7.55
N SER A 107 7.68 14.39 -8.09
CA SER A 107 8.75 14.96 -8.90
C SER A 107 9.64 15.80 -7.98
N THR A 108 10.87 15.31 -7.75
CA THR A 108 12.06 16.01 -7.25
C THR A 108 11.85 17.43 -6.70
N THR A 109 11.95 17.62 -5.39
CA THR A 109 12.41 18.89 -4.82
C THR A 109 13.71 18.68 -4.06
N VAL A 110 14.76 19.26 -4.66
CA VAL A 110 16.11 19.44 -4.14
C VAL A 110 16.03 20.15 -2.77
N PRO A 111 16.88 19.82 -1.79
CA PRO A 111 16.96 20.62 -0.55
C PRO A 111 17.52 22.00 -0.90
N GLN A 112 16.68 23.04 -0.82
CA GLN A 112 17.16 24.43 -0.82
C GLN A 112 17.68 24.75 0.59
N ASN A 113 19.00 24.91 0.68
CA ASN A 113 19.64 25.66 1.73
C ASN A 113 19.49 27.15 1.40
N GLU A 114 18.93 27.94 2.31
CA GLU A 114 19.08 29.38 2.30
C GLU A 114 19.03 29.94 3.73
N ASP A 115 20.22 30.01 4.35
CA ASP A 115 20.59 31.16 5.17
C ASP A 115 20.61 32.39 4.26
N THR A 116 19.90 33.47 4.59
CA THR A 116 20.28 34.87 4.33
C THR A 116 19.23 35.84 4.90
N THR A 117 19.67 36.62 5.89
CA THR A 117 19.29 38.02 6.19
C THR A 117 17.83 38.36 6.52
N ILE A 118 17.58 38.61 7.82
CA ILE A 118 16.62 39.62 8.25
C ILE A 118 17.41 40.73 8.95
N MET A 119 17.76 41.76 8.19
CA MET A 119 17.90 43.11 8.71
C MET A 119 16.86 44.00 8.01
N GLU A 120 16.17 44.76 8.84
CA GLU A 120 15.58 46.09 8.56
C GLU A 120 14.20 46.17 7.88
N THR A 121 13.21 46.65 8.66
CA THR A 121 12.35 47.85 8.48
C THR A 121 11.18 47.75 9.49
N LEU A 122 11.10 48.57 10.55
CA LEU A 122 10.62 49.97 10.68
C LEU A 122 9.10 50.16 10.46
N GLU A 123 8.52 51.01 11.35
CA GLU A 123 7.11 51.52 11.44
C GLU A 123 6.13 50.52 12.08
N ASP A 124 5.52 50.73 13.26
CA ASP A 124 5.19 51.89 14.11
C ASP A 124 5.52 51.63 15.60
#